data_AF-A0A316WYE9-F1
#
_entry.id   AF-A0A316WYE9-F1
#
_cell.length_a   1.000
_cell.length_b   1.000
_cell.length_c   1.000
_cell.angle_alpha   90.00
_cell.angle_beta   90.00
_cell.angle_gamma   90.00
#
_symmetry.space_group_name_H-M   'P 1'
#
loop_
_entity.id
_entity.type
_entity.pdbx_description
1 polymer ?
#
loop_
_entity_poly.entity_id
_entity_poly.type
_entity_poly.pdbx_seq_one_letter_code
_entity_poly.pdbx_strand_id
1 'polypeptide(L)'
;MKKLLFLVLSIFVLSSCGSDNGGDDNNGNNNTNVYPKVTTGQLTFNLAQFTFHGTVTSAGTGFSSRGFCWSKTINPTISSSKTISEFNNSVGDYALTADYGADFEKSTLYYIRAFVRASNGETIYGDNVTFTSPGKMDINFKMVKQIYTTSATFDTDKITVNYLEPFFPDEKGFCYRTSAGVDISNGQTVKVTTANNYSPYELEANGLLPNTTYYVKSYVKEGAQVYYSAEKTFKTAGAIGASGGYVFYDKGETTDGWRYLEAAPANLIYNGSDKVEWGCPFDVINQTQSVMGSGPSNTVRIVSQCSDANSAARLCDNYAINGLTDWFLPSEDELMAFYKSSKNVYNIASNNVSQKYYWSSTEIPGSNQVKILEGYNGSMWSYTKDYYSVRVRPVRRF
;
A
#
# COMPACT_ATOMS: atom_id res chain seq x y z
N MET A 1 -21.75 -14.71 -23.87
CA MET A 1 -23.03 -14.71 -24.62
C MET A 1 -24.00 -15.70 -24.00
N LYS A 2 -24.86 -15.26 -23.08
CA LYS A 2 -26.11 -15.93 -22.69
C LYS A 2 -27.10 -14.80 -22.37
N LYS A 3 -28.14 -14.68 -23.20
CA LYS A 3 -29.18 -13.64 -23.12
C LYS A 3 -30.14 -13.99 -21.99
N LEU A 4 -30.36 -13.08 -21.05
CA LEU A 4 -31.43 -13.18 -20.05
C LEU A 4 -32.61 -12.31 -20.51
N LEU A 5 -33.77 -12.94 -20.60
CA LEU A 5 -35.01 -12.43 -21.19
C LEU A 5 -35.70 -11.47 -20.20
N PHE A 6 -35.97 -10.23 -20.66
CA PHE A 6 -36.80 -9.25 -19.96
C PHE A 6 -38.28 -9.62 -20.18
N LEU A 7 -39.03 -9.81 -19.10
CA LEU A 7 -40.49 -9.94 -19.14
C LEU A 7 -41.10 -8.57 -18.79
N VAL A 8 -41.64 -7.90 -19.80
CA VAL A 8 -42.42 -6.66 -19.66
C VAL A 8 -43.88 -7.07 -19.45
N LEU A 9 -44.44 -6.75 -18.27
CA LEU A 9 -45.85 -6.97 -17.98
C LEU A 9 -46.61 -5.65 -18.18
N SER A 10 -47.27 -5.54 -19.33
CA SER A 10 -48.19 -4.46 -19.68
C SER A 10 -49.59 -4.86 -19.23
N ILE A 11 -50.22 -4.11 -18.32
CA ILE A 11 -51.62 -4.30 -17.94
C ILE A 11 -52.42 -3.03 -18.27
N PHE A 12 -53.58 -3.31 -18.87
CA PHE A 12 -54.50 -2.45 -19.59
C PHE A 12 -55.14 -1.33 -18.75
N VAL A 13 -55.26 -0.16 -19.37
CA VAL A 13 -56.17 0.93 -18.95
C VAL A 13 -57.54 0.63 -19.57
N LEU A 14 -58.56 0.41 -18.74
CA LEU A 14 -59.96 0.43 -19.18
C LEU A 14 -60.53 1.83 -18.96
N SER A 15 -60.81 2.50 -20.07
CA SER A 15 -61.66 3.68 -20.15
C SER A 15 -63.13 3.26 -20.09
N SER A 16 -63.85 3.74 -19.08
CA SER A 16 -65.32 3.72 -19.04
C SER A 16 -65.82 5.15 -19.04
N CYS A 17 -66.44 5.56 -20.15
CA CYS A 17 -67.22 6.78 -20.24
C CYS A 17 -68.65 6.47 -19.76
N GLY A 18 -69.01 6.97 -18.57
CA GLY A 18 -70.39 7.09 -18.12
C GLY A 18 -70.80 8.55 -18.23
N SER A 19 -71.66 8.86 -19.19
CA SER A 19 -72.37 10.13 -19.29
C SER A 19 -73.54 10.09 -18.32
N ASP A 20 -73.58 10.98 -17.32
CA ASP A 20 -74.83 11.29 -16.64
C ASP A 20 -74.93 12.80 -16.38
N ASN A 21 -75.98 13.39 -16.95
CA ASN A 21 -76.33 14.80 -16.85
C ASN A 21 -77.20 14.97 -15.61
N GLY A 22 -76.61 15.44 -14.52
CA GLY A 22 -77.32 15.92 -13.33
C GLY A 22 -76.70 17.24 -12.89
N GLY A 23 -77.41 18.34 -13.13
CA GLY A 23 -77.04 19.63 -12.56
C GLY A 23 -77.26 19.60 -11.06
N ASP A 24 -76.19 19.82 -10.32
CA ASP A 24 -76.23 20.21 -8.92
C ASP A 24 -75.17 21.29 -8.71
N ASP A 25 -75.64 22.51 -8.49
CA ASP A 25 -74.84 23.64 -8.04
C ASP A 25 -74.31 23.34 -6.63
N ASN A 26 -73.10 22.79 -6.56
CA ASN A 26 -72.35 22.74 -5.32
C ASN A 26 -70.98 23.40 -5.50
N ASN A 27 -70.90 24.60 -4.94
CA ASN A 27 -69.67 25.32 -4.59
C ASN A 27 -68.84 24.48 -3.59
N GLY A 28 -68.23 23.41 -4.08
CA GLY A 28 -67.22 22.64 -3.39
C GLY A 28 -65.86 23.12 -3.85
N ASN A 29 -65.22 24.00 -3.07
CA ASN A 29 -63.79 24.23 -3.18
C ASN A 29 -63.10 22.93 -2.75
N ASN A 30 -63.02 21.96 -3.66
CA ASN A 30 -62.26 20.73 -3.50
C ASN A 30 -60.79 21.12 -3.49
N ASN A 31 -60.34 21.58 -2.32
CA ASN A 31 -58.93 21.74 -2.02
C ASN A 31 -58.34 20.34 -1.88
N THR A 32 -58.17 19.65 -3.01
CA THR A 32 -57.54 18.33 -3.06
C THR A 32 -56.13 18.51 -2.54
N ASN A 33 -55.87 17.97 -1.34
CA ASN A 33 -54.56 18.08 -0.73
C ASN A 33 -53.54 17.30 -1.57
N VAL A 34 -52.77 18.01 -2.38
CA VAL A 34 -51.68 17.42 -3.17
C VAL A 34 -50.48 17.30 -2.26
N TYR A 35 -50.09 16.07 -1.92
CA TYR A 35 -48.93 15.84 -1.08
C TYR A 35 -47.62 16.21 -1.80
N PRO A 36 -46.63 16.76 -1.08
CA PRO A 36 -45.29 16.94 -1.63
C PRO A 36 -44.66 15.58 -1.96
N LYS A 37 -43.67 15.59 -2.85
CA LYS A 37 -42.91 14.40 -3.25
C LYS A 37 -41.43 14.61 -3.01
N VAL A 38 -40.76 13.59 -2.47
CA VAL A 38 -39.33 13.61 -2.18
C VAL A 38 -38.70 12.28 -2.57
N THR A 39 -37.48 12.32 -3.09
CA THR A 39 -36.66 11.13 -3.40
C THR A 39 -35.42 11.12 -2.50
N THR A 40 -34.97 9.92 -2.16
CA THR A 40 -33.75 9.72 -1.36
C THR A 40 -32.60 9.41 -2.30
N GLY A 41 -31.55 10.22 -2.23
CA GLY A 41 -30.29 9.98 -2.94
C GLY A 41 -29.36 9.03 -2.17
N GLN A 42 -28.29 8.59 -2.86
CA GLN A 42 -27.22 7.84 -2.21
C GLN A 42 -26.44 8.74 -1.25
N LEU A 43 -26.09 8.20 -0.08
CA LEU A 43 -25.24 8.88 0.88
C LEU A 43 -23.78 8.87 0.43
N THR A 44 -23.06 9.96 0.66
CA THR A 44 -21.61 10.06 0.44
C THR A 44 -20.89 10.25 1.76
N PHE A 45 -19.65 9.77 1.86
CA PHE A 45 -18.82 9.91 3.05
C PHE A 45 -17.47 10.50 2.69
N ASN A 46 -17.03 11.52 3.44
CA ASN A 46 -15.72 12.13 3.29
C ASN A 46 -15.22 12.63 4.65
N LEU A 47 -13.98 12.29 5.02
CA LEU A 47 -13.28 12.80 6.21
C LEU A 47 -14.15 12.85 7.48
N ALA A 48 -14.67 11.71 7.93
CA ALA A 48 -15.52 11.59 9.12
C ALA A 48 -16.86 12.35 9.04
N GLN A 49 -17.33 12.72 7.85
CA GLN A 49 -18.63 13.35 7.65
C GLN A 49 -19.46 12.61 6.61
N PHE A 50 -20.70 12.33 6.96
CA PHE A 50 -21.73 11.83 6.06
C PHE A 50 -22.47 13.00 5.41
N THR A 51 -22.72 12.90 4.11
CA THR A 51 -23.60 13.82 3.37
C THR A 51 -24.78 13.03 2.82
N PHE A 52 -25.97 13.39 3.29
CA PHE A 52 -27.24 12.84 2.86
C PHE A 52 -27.76 13.69 1.69
N HIS A 53 -28.20 13.05 0.62
CA HIS A 53 -28.68 13.72 -0.59
C HIS A 53 -30.14 13.39 -0.82
N GLY A 54 -30.94 14.36 -1.24
CA GLY A 54 -32.35 14.18 -1.55
C GLY A 54 -32.86 15.24 -2.52
N THR A 55 -34.00 14.97 -3.14
CA THR A 55 -34.63 15.90 -4.09
C THR A 55 -36.11 16.01 -3.77
N VAL A 56 -36.58 17.23 -3.49
CA VAL A 56 -38.02 17.49 -3.42
C VAL A 56 -38.52 17.76 -4.85
N THR A 57 -39.23 16.80 -5.43
CA THR A 57 -39.67 16.84 -6.84
C THR A 57 -41.00 17.57 -7.04
N SER A 58 -41.77 17.78 -5.97
CA SER A 58 -42.98 18.61 -5.99
C SER A 58 -43.28 19.15 -4.59
N ALA A 59 -43.65 20.42 -4.50
CA ALA A 59 -44.09 21.04 -3.26
C ALA A 59 -45.52 20.63 -2.85
N GLY A 60 -46.33 20.13 -3.79
CA GLY A 60 -47.75 19.90 -3.55
C GLY A 60 -48.47 21.18 -3.07
N THR A 61 -49.25 21.07 -2.00
CA THR A 61 -49.88 22.20 -1.29
C THR A 61 -48.94 22.93 -0.31
N GLY A 62 -47.67 22.52 -0.24
CA GLY A 62 -46.62 23.11 0.58
C GLY A 62 -46.12 22.17 1.69
N PHE A 63 -44.92 22.47 2.17
CA PHE A 63 -44.27 21.78 3.28
C PHE A 63 -43.46 22.77 4.12
N SER A 64 -43.17 22.39 5.35
CA SER A 64 -42.56 23.25 6.38
C SER A 64 -41.09 22.92 6.66
N SER A 65 -40.69 21.67 6.43
CA SER A 65 -39.32 21.21 6.61
C SER A 65 -39.02 19.99 5.75
N ARG A 66 -37.73 19.77 5.51
CA ARG A 66 -37.19 18.59 4.82
C ARG A 66 -36.01 18.03 5.59
N GLY A 67 -35.72 16.76 5.41
CA GLY A 67 -34.67 16.10 6.17
C GLY A 67 -34.40 14.67 5.73
N PHE A 68 -33.68 13.96 6.58
CA PHE A 68 -33.37 12.54 6.44
C PHE A 68 -33.54 11.84 7.77
N CYS A 69 -33.98 10.58 7.70
CA CYS A 69 -34.07 9.68 8.84
C CYS A 69 -33.32 8.39 8.55
N TRP A 70 -32.63 7.81 9.55
CA TRP A 70 -31.81 6.61 9.36
C TRP A 70 -31.80 5.66 10.56
N SER A 71 -31.81 4.35 10.29
CA SER A 71 -31.74 3.30 11.31
C SER A 71 -31.15 2.00 10.76
N LYS A 72 -30.94 1.01 11.63
CA LYS A 72 -30.51 -0.36 11.25
C LYS A 72 -31.68 -1.24 10.77
N THR A 73 -32.90 -0.70 10.80
CA THR A 73 -34.13 -1.39 10.37
C THR A 73 -34.65 -0.77 9.08
N ILE A 74 -35.11 -1.61 8.16
CA ILE A 74 -35.67 -1.18 6.88
C ILE A 74 -36.86 -0.21 7.08
N ASN A 75 -36.99 0.76 6.18
CA ASN A 75 -38.04 1.78 6.19
C ASN A 75 -38.07 2.65 7.47
N PRO A 76 -36.97 3.34 7.83
CA PRO A 76 -36.94 4.20 9.00
C PRO A 76 -38.01 5.31 8.94
N THR A 77 -38.57 5.67 10.10
CA THR A 77 -39.49 6.81 10.26
C THR A 77 -38.93 7.79 11.27
N ILE A 78 -39.37 9.05 11.24
CA ILE A 78 -38.88 10.09 12.17
C ILE A 78 -39.10 9.76 13.66
N SER A 79 -39.96 8.78 14.00
CA SER A 79 -40.23 8.34 15.37
C SER A 79 -39.39 7.14 15.83
N SER A 80 -38.81 6.39 14.89
CA SER A 80 -38.13 5.11 15.15
C SER A 80 -36.64 5.14 14.78
N SER A 81 -36.11 6.32 14.49
CA SER A 81 -34.80 6.47 13.87
C SER A 81 -34.12 7.77 14.27
N LYS A 82 -32.85 7.90 13.90
CA LYS A 82 -32.11 9.15 14.01
C LYS A 82 -32.53 10.07 12.86
N THR A 83 -32.49 11.39 13.08
CA THR A 83 -32.98 12.37 12.11
C THR A 83 -32.11 13.60 12.03
N ILE A 84 -32.03 14.19 10.84
CA ILE A 84 -31.48 15.53 10.59
C ILE A 84 -32.44 16.28 9.67
N SER A 85 -32.69 17.56 9.93
CA SER A 85 -33.65 18.34 9.15
C SER A 85 -33.34 19.84 9.15
N GLU A 86 -33.87 20.53 8.15
CA GLU A 86 -33.85 21.98 8.03
C GLU A 86 -35.26 22.53 7.77
N PHE A 87 -35.51 23.77 8.20
CA PHE A 87 -36.75 24.49 7.93
C PHE A 87 -36.66 25.23 6.59
N ASN A 88 -36.72 24.46 5.50
CA ASN A 88 -36.71 24.97 4.14
C ASN A 88 -37.86 24.33 3.35
N ASN A 89 -38.62 25.15 2.62
CA ASN A 89 -39.80 24.76 1.84
C ASN A 89 -39.57 24.80 0.32
N SER A 90 -38.31 24.90 -0.12
CA SER A 90 -37.94 24.97 -1.54
C SER A 90 -37.88 23.58 -2.18
N VAL A 91 -38.38 23.49 -3.41
CA VAL A 91 -38.20 22.30 -4.27
C VAL A 91 -36.77 22.20 -4.79
N GLY A 92 -36.40 21.04 -5.33
CA GLY A 92 -35.08 20.76 -5.90
C GLY A 92 -34.18 19.96 -4.97
N ASP A 93 -32.91 19.89 -5.36
CA ASP A 93 -31.88 19.12 -4.67
C ASP A 93 -31.50 19.77 -3.35
N TYR A 94 -31.18 18.94 -2.36
CA TYR A 94 -30.67 19.37 -1.07
C TYR A 94 -29.76 18.32 -0.46
N ALA A 95 -28.86 18.80 0.40
CA ALA A 95 -27.96 17.94 1.14
C ALA A 95 -27.84 18.40 2.59
N LEU A 96 -27.76 17.44 3.51
CA LEU A 96 -27.52 17.68 4.94
C LEU A 96 -26.36 16.81 5.40
N THR A 97 -25.57 17.32 6.34
CA THR A 97 -24.35 16.65 6.83
C THR A 97 -24.48 16.20 8.27
N ALA A 98 -23.98 15.01 8.59
CA ALA A 98 -23.84 14.53 9.95
C ALA A 98 -22.42 14.00 10.18
N ASP A 99 -21.86 14.29 11.34
CA ASP A 99 -20.54 13.78 11.70
C ASP A 99 -20.60 12.28 11.98
N TYR A 100 -19.52 11.58 11.65
CA TYR A 100 -19.35 10.18 11.98
C TYR A 100 -19.00 10.06 13.47
N GLY A 101 -20.05 10.10 14.29
CA GLY A 101 -20.00 10.01 15.74
C GLY A 101 -20.95 8.94 16.29
N ALA A 102 -21.44 9.16 17.51
CA ALA A 102 -22.20 8.17 18.28
C ALA A 102 -23.50 7.66 17.62
N ASP A 103 -24.01 8.35 16.59
CA ASP A 103 -25.21 7.93 15.85
C ASP A 103 -24.95 6.80 14.84
N PHE A 104 -23.68 6.47 14.57
CA PHE A 104 -23.28 5.44 13.64
C PHE A 104 -22.34 4.42 14.28
N GLU A 105 -22.73 3.15 14.22
CA GLU A 105 -21.85 2.03 14.51
C GLU A 105 -20.87 1.83 13.35
N LYS A 106 -19.70 1.23 13.62
CA LYS A 106 -18.63 0.98 12.64
C LYS A 106 -18.98 -0.23 11.76
N SER A 107 -18.64 -0.22 10.47
CA SER A 107 -18.87 -1.35 9.54
C SER A 107 -20.30 -1.91 9.58
N THR A 108 -21.31 -1.05 9.70
CA THR A 108 -22.70 -1.44 9.98
C THR A 108 -23.65 -0.98 8.87
N LEU A 109 -24.58 -1.85 8.46
CA LEU A 109 -25.61 -1.54 7.47
C LEU A 109 -26.71 -0.66 8.08
N TYR A 110 -27.03 0.43 7.39
CA TYR A 110 -28.11 1.36 7.71
C TYR A 110 -29.04 1.56 6.52
N TYR A 111 -30.28 1.91 6.84
CA TYR A 111 -31.33 2.32 5.93
C TYR A 111 -31.57 3.82 6.13
N ILE A 112 -31.79 4.55 5.04
CA ILE A 112 -31.99 5.99 5.00
C ILE A 112 -33.26 6.29 4.19
N ARG A 113 -34.03 7.26 4.65
CA ARG A 113 -35.08 7.90 3.85
C ARG A 113 -34.99 9.41 3.98
N ALA A 114 -35.08 10.11 2.85
CA ALA A 114 -35.46 11.51 2.82
C ALA A 114 -36.91 11.67 3.30
N PHE A 115 -37.22 12.79 3.94
CA PHE A 115 -38.59 13.12 4.33
C PHE A 115 -38.89 14.61 4.16
N VAL A 116 -40.17 14.93 4.03
CA VAL A 116 -40.72 16.29 4.09
C VAL A 116 -41.91 16.32 5.04
N ARG A 117 -42.06 17.39 5.83
CA ARG A 117 -43.27 17.63 6.63
C ARG A 117 -44.22 18.55 5.91
N ALA A 118 -45.30 17.99 5.37
CA ALA A 118 -46.34 18.76 4.68
C ALA A 118 -46.99 19.80 5.63
N SER A 119 -47.58 20.85 5.05
CA SER A 119 -48.22 21.94 5.82
C SER A 119 -49.36 21.45 6.72
N ASN A 120 -49.97 20.30 6.42
CA ASN A 120 -51.01 19.68 7.24
C ASN A 120 -50.48 18.83 8.42
N GLY A 121 -49.15 18.77 8.60
CA GLY A 121 -48.49 18.03 9.68
C GLY A 121 -48.09 16.58 9.33
N GLU A 122 -48.50 16.06 8.17
CA GLU A 122 -48.09 14.72 7.74
C GLU A 122 -46.62 14.68 7.29
N THR A 123 -45.98 13.52 7.46
CA THR A 123 -44.61 13.29 6.99
C THR A 123 -44.62 12.38 5.78
N ILE A 124 -44.13 12.90 4.66
CA ILE A 124 -43.97 12.14 3.42
C ILE A 124 -42.51 11.72 3.30
N TYR A 125 -42.30 10.46 2.93
CA TYR A 125 -40.98 9.86 2.86
C TYR A 125 -40.63 9.48 1.43
N GLY A 126 -39.36 9.60 1.08
CA GLY A 126 -38.81 9.09 -0.16
C GLY A 126 -38.49 7.60 -0.10
N ASP A 127 -37.75 7.16 -1.10
CA ASP A 127 -37.32 5.77 -1.26
C ASP A 127 -36.39 5.33 -0.11
N ASN A 128 -36.39 4.03 0.16
CA ASN A 128 -35.50 3.42 1.13
C ASN A 128 -34.17 3.08 0.48
N VAL A 129 -33.11 3.79 0.89
CA VAL A 129 -31.74 3.60 0.41
C VAL A 129 -30.89 2.98 1.52
N THR A 130 -29.93 2.14 1.17
CA THR A 130 -29.01 1.51 2.12
C THR A 130 -27.60 2.03 1.99
N PHE A 131 -26.85 2.09 3.09
CA PHE A 131 -25.41 2.25 3.08
C PHE A 131 -24.77 1.43 4.22
N THR A 132 -23.51 1.05 4.04
CA THR A 132 -22.69 0.48 5.13
C THR A 132 -21.73 1.55 5.61
N SER A 133 -21.78 1.87 6.90
CA SER A 133 -20.84 2.81 7.50
C SER A 133 -19.40 2.28 7.41
N PRO A 134 -18.38 3.14 7.22
CA PRO A 134 -16.99 2.69 7.16
C PRO A 134 -16.51 2.00 8.46
N GLY A 135 -15.40 1.26 8.39
CA GLY A 135 -14.66 0.95 9.62
C GLY A 135 -14.07 2.22 10.24
N LYS A 136 -13.72 2.21 11.54
CA LYS A 136 -13.04 3.35 12.18
C LYS A 136 -11.75 3.73 11.47
N MET A 137 -11.01 2.73 11.01
CA MET A 137 -9.69 2.93 10.42
C MET A 137 -9.52 2.08 9.19
N ASP A 138 -8.91 2.68 8.17
CA ASP A 138 -8.39 1.97 7.00
C ASP A 138 -6.86 2.13 6.98
N ILE A 139 -6.15 1.00 6.98
CA ILE A 139 -4.70 0.94 7.01
C ILE A 139 -4.22 0.39 5.68
N ASN A 140 -3.65 1.27 4.85
CA ASN A 140 -3.01 0.88 3.60
C ASN A 140 -1.58 0.44 3.89
N PHE A 141 -1.41 -0.86 4.13
CA PHE A 141 -0.09 -1.46 4.14
C PHE A 141 0.49 -1.40 2.73
N LYS A 142 1.68 -0.82 2.54
CA LYS A 142 2.40 -0.86 1.28
C LYS A 142 2.99 -2.26 1.08
N MET A 143 3.91 -2.39 0.15
CA MET A 143 4.63 -3.62 -0.11
C MET A 143 5.89 -3.69 0.74
N VAL A 144 6.38 -4.90 0.96
CA VAL A 144 7.66 -5.12 1.64
C VAL A 144 8.80 -4.76 0.68
N LYS A 145 9.81 -4.05 1.17
CA LYS A 145 11.00 -3.64 0.42
C LYS A 145 12.27 -4.03 1.16
N GLN A 146 13.41 -3.91 0.48
CA GLN A 146 14.72 -4.25 1.05
C GLN A 146 14.71 -5.64 1.71
N ILE A 147 14.29 -6.65 0.96
CA ILE A 147 14.12 -8.00 1.46
C ILE A 147 15.46 -8.73 1.34
N TYR A 148 16.06 -9.02 2.48
CA TYR A 148 17.28 -9.80 2.63
C TYR A 148 16.94 -11.24 2.99
N THR A 149 17.96 -12.05 3.28
CA THR A 149 17.78 -13.45 3.72
C THR A 149 17.16 -13.55 5.12
N THR A 150 17.50 -12.63 6.02
CA THR A 150 17.08 -12.67 7.43
C THR A 150 16.45 -11.37 7.93
N SER A 151 16.24 -10.39 7.07
CA SER A 151 15.49 -9.17 7.41
C SER A 151 14.70 -8.64 6.24
N ALA A 152 13.69 -7.82 6.52
CA ALA A 152 12.90 -7.13 5.52
C ALA A 152 12.27 -5.87 6.10
N THR A 153 12.06 -4.86 5.26
CA THR A 153 11.47 -3.58 5.68
C THR A 153 9.99 -3.54 5.33
N PHE A 154 9.15 -3.34 6.35
CA PHE A 154 7.71 -3.18 6.22
C PHE A 154 7.34 -1.71 6.23
N ASP A 155 6.48 -1.30 5.29
CA ASP A 155 6.17 0.10 5.02
C ASP A 155 4.65 0.29 4.97
N THR A 156 4.11 1.16 5.83
CA THR A 156 2.69 1.56 5.80
C THR A 156 2.58 2.85 5.03
N ASP A 157 1.81 2.86 3.93
CA ASP A 157 1.66 4.04 3.06
C ASP A 157 0.73 5.09 3.68
N LYS A 158 -0.43 4.65 4.18
CA LYS A 158 -1.45 5.56 4.70
C LYS A 158 -2.28 4.92 5.80
N ILE A 159 -2.66 5.73 6.78
CA ILE A 159 -3.68 5.39 7.79
C ILE A 159 -4.78 6.45 7.68
N THR A 160 -5.99 6.03 7.37
CA THR A 160 -7.16 6.91 7.32
C THR A 160 -8.04 6.64 8.53
N VAL A 161 -8.23 7.66 9.37
CA VAL A 161 -9.13 7.60 10.52
C VAL A 161 -10.46 8.24 10.12
N ASN A 162 -11.49 7.40 10.06
CA ASN A 162 -12.83 7.80 9.64
C ASN A 162 -13.71 8.25 10.81
N TYR A 163 -13.29 7.98 12.06
CA TYR A 163 -14.05 8.28 13.27
C TYR A 163 -13.16 9.03 14.27
N LEU A 164 -13.50 10.29 14.53
CA LEU A 164 -12.68 11.20 15.34
C LEU A 164 -13.05 11.07 16.82
N GLU A 165 -12.30 10.24 17.54
CA GLU A 165 -12.25 10.26 19.01
C GLU A 165 -10.99 10.97 19.47
N PRO A 166 -10.98 11.63 20.65
CA PRO A 166 -9.80 12.26 21.23
C PRO A 166 -8.81 11.22 21.78
N PHE A 167 -8.62 10.11 21.07
CA PHE A 167 -7.79 8.99 21.46
C PHE A 167 -6.71 8.75 20.39
N PHE A 168 -5.47 8.63 20.85
CA PHE A 168 -4.33 8.30 20.02
C PHE A 168 -3.94 6.84 20.23
N PRO A 169 -3.31 6.20 19.24
CA PRO A 169 -2.93 4.80 19.38
C PRO A 169 -1.80 4.66 20.41
N ASP A 170 -1.92 3.64 21.26
CA ASP A 170 -0.88 3.27 22.23
C ASP A 170 0.29 2.58 21.51
N GLU A 171 -0.02 1.84 20.45
CA GLU A 171 0.93 1.02 19.71
C GLU A 171 0.55 0.94 18.23
N LYS A 172 1.55 0.98 17.34
CA LYS A 172 1.39 0.63 15.92
C LYS A 172 2.59 -0.16 15.43
N GLY A 173 2.39 -1.07 14.49
CA GLY A 173 3.45 -1.96 14.05
C GLY A 173 2.99 -2.98 13.01
N PHE A 174 3.83 -3.98 12.78
CA PHE A 174 3.50 -5.10 11.91
C PHE A 174 3.48 -6.39 12.70
N CYS A 175 2.53 -7.27 12.41
CA CYS A 175 2.54 -8.65 12.86
C CYS A 175 2.81 -9.57 11.67
N TYR A 176 3.65 -10.59 11.85
CA TYR A 176 4.08 -11.47 10.77
C TYR A 176 4.36 -12.90 11.24
N ARG A 177 4.10 -13.89 10.37
CA ARG A 177 4.39 -15.32 10.60
C ARG A 177 4.40 -16.11 9.29
N THR A 178 4.73 -17.40 9.33
CA THR A 178 4.83 -18.29 8.15
C THR A 178 3.52 -18.97 7.73
N SER A 179 2.38 -18.56 8.31
CA SER A 179 1.03 -19.08 8.00
C SER A 179 0.00 -17.95 7.90
N ALA A 180 -0.99 -18.13 7.04
CA ALA A 180 -2.04 -17.14 6.77
C ALA A 180 -2.89 -16.82 8.01
N GLY A 181 -3.51 -15.66 8.06
CA GLY A 181 -4.34 -15.24 9.20
C GLY A 181 -3.52 -14.76 10.39
N VAL A 182 -2.46 -13.99 10.13
CA VAL A 182 -1.63 -13.42 11.20
C VAL A 182 -2.38 -12.35 11.98
N ASP A 183 -2.12 -12.28 13.28
CA ASP A 183 -2.53 -11.21 14.18
C ASP A 183 -1.45 -11.00 15.26
N ILE A 184 -1.64 -10.01 16.14
CA ILE A 184 -0.65 -9.70 17.19
C ILE A 184 -0.56 -10.76 18.30
N SER A 185 -1.51 -11.68 18.41
CA SER A 185 -1.54 -12.74 19.42
C SER A 185 -0.82 -14.02 18.98
N ASN A 186 -0.75 -14.25 17.66
CA ASN A 186 -0.23 -15.47 17.06
C ASN A 186 1.04 -15.27 16.22
N GLY A 187 1.40 -14.02 15.92
CA GLY A 187 2.55 -13.65 15.08
C GLY A 187 3.68 -12.99 15.87
N GLN A 188 4.85 -12.91 15.24
CA GLN A 188 5.92 -12.03 15.68
C GLN A 188 5.53 -10.58 15.41
N THR A 189 6.05 -9.63 16.20
CA THR A 189 5.75 -8.20 16.02
C THR A 189 7.01 -7.34 15.94
N VAL A 190 6.93 -6.28 15.13
CA VAL A 190 7.87 -5.15 15.15
C VAL A 190 7.03 -3.88 15.24
N LYS A 191 7.34 -2.98 16.19
CA LYS A 191 6.37 -1.97 16.62
C LYS A 191 6.99 -0.71 17.22
N VAL A 192 6.19 0.35 17.22
CA VAL A 192 6.39 1.60 17.95
C VAL A 192 5.43 1.62 19.15
N THR A 193 5.97 1.70 20.38
CA THR A 193 5.21 1.56 21.65
C THR A 193 4.71 2.87 22.25
N THR A 194 4.79 3.98 21.51
CA THR A 194 4.33 5.32 21.90
C THR A 194 3.91 6.12 20.67
N ALA A 195 3.01 5.53 19.87
CA ALA A 195 2.74 6.02 18.53
C ALA A 195 2.17 7.44 18.47
N ASN A 196 1.35 7.84 19.47
CA ASN A 196 0.77 9.18 19.73
C ASN A 196 0.12 9.93 18.55
N ASN A 197 0.07 9.31 17.37
CA ASN A 197 -0.46 9.84 16.13
C ASN A 197 -0.71 8.68 15.14
N TYR A 198 -1.51 8.96 14.12
CA TYR A 198 -1.84 8.04 13.02
C TYR A 198 -0.95 8.23 11.80
N SER A 199 0.28 8.75 11.95
CA SER A 199 1.19 8.88 10.82
C SER A 199 1.64 7.50 10.30
N PRO A 200 1.86 7.35 8.98
CA PRO A 200 2.48 6.17 8.41
C PRO A 200 3.86 5.90 9.05
N TYR A 201 4.31 4.65 8.93
CA TYR A 201 5.52 4.18 9.58
C TYR A 201 6.18 3.05 8.80
N GLU A 202 7.50 2.96 8.98
CA GLU A 202 8.37 1.97 8.37
C GLU A 202 9.21 1.30 9.45
N LEU A 203 9.27 -0.03 9.46
CA LEU A 203 9.97 -0.81 10.47
C LEU A 203 10.67 -2.02 9.84
N GLU A 204 11.87 -2.33 10.30
CA GLU A 204 12.64 -3.50 9.86
C GLU A 204 12.36 -4.71 10.76
N ALA A 205 11.88 -5.80 10.16
CA ALA A 205 11.82 -7.10 10.80
C ALA A 205 13.15 -7.83 10.62
N ASN A 206 13.69 -8.35 11.72
CA ASN A 206 14.99 -9.04 11.77
C ASN A 206 14.80 -10.49 12.23
N GLY A 207 15.79 -11.36 11.96
CA GLY A 207 15.76 -12.76 12.39
C GLY A 207 14.78 -13.64 11.60
N LEU A 208 14.47 -13.25 10.36
CA LEU A 208 13.64 -14.04 9.45
C LEU A 208 14.41 -15.27 8.96
N LEU A 209 13.68 -16.31 8.54
CA LEU A 209 14.27 -17.50 7.92
C LEU A 209 14.53 -17.23 6.42
N PRO A 210 15.68 -17.66 5.86
CA PRO A 210 15.96 -17.53 4.42
C PRO A 210 14.96 -18.29 3.54
N ASN A 211 14.72 -17.79 2.33
CA ASN A 211 13.86 -18.41 1.31
C ASN A 211 12.48 -18.86 1.84
N THR A 212 11.90 -18.09 2.75
CA THR A 212 10.68 -18.44 3.50
C THR A 212 9.57 -17.44 3.23
N THR A 213 8.36 -17.94 2.98
CA THR A 213 7.17 -17.11 2.78
C THR A 213 6.59 -16.69 4.12
N TYR A 214 6.34 -15.39 4.27
CA TYR A 214 5.71 -14.78 5.42
C TYR A 214 4.40 -14.10 5.02
N TYR A 215 3.43 -14.15 5.93
CA TYR A 215 2.19 -13.39 5.93
C TYR A 215 2.34 -12.26 6.94
N VAL A 216 1.95 -11.06 6.56
CA VAL A 216 2.17 -9.83 7.34
C VAL A 216 0.98 -8.88 7.23
N LYS A 217 0.63 -8.25 8.35
CA LYS A 217 -0.33 -7.15 8.42
C LYS A 217 0.30 -5.96 9.15
N SER A 218 0.01 -4.76 8.67
CA SER A 218 0.16 -3.53 9.44
C SER A 218 -0.98 -3.45 10.46
N TYR A 219 -0.72 -2.92 11.65
CA TYR A 219 -1.73 -2.78 12.69
C TYR A 219 -1.59 -1.48 13.48
N VAL A 220 -2.73 -1.05 14.03
CA VAL A 220 -2.82 0.03 15.01
C VAL A 220 -3.65 -0.48 16.18
N LYS A 221 -3.17 -0.26 17.41
CA LYS A 221 -3.82 -0.71 18.64
C LYS A 221 -4.23 0.49 19.49
N GLU A 222 -5.46 0.41 19.98
CA GLU A 222 -6.10 1.37 20.87
C GLU A 222 -6.68 0.62 22.07
N GLY A 223 -6.00 0.66 23.22
CA GLY A 223 -6.38 -0.12 24.38
C GLY A 223 -6.51 -1.62 24.07
N ALA A 224 -7.74 -2.15 24.15
CA ALA A 224 -8.04 -3.54 23.82
C ALA A 224 -8.34 -3.79 22.33
N GLN A 225 -8.63 -2.75 21.55
CA GLN A 225 -9.01 -2.87 20.15
C GLN A 225 -7.77 -2.84 19.25
N VAL A 226 -7.77 -3.67 18.20
CA VAL A 226 -6.73 -3.68 17.17
C VAL A 226 -7.38 -3.56 15.80
N TYR A 227 -6.83 -2.69 14.97
CA TYR A 227 -7.18 -2.51 13.57
C TYR A 227 -6.03 -3.01 12.71
N TYR A 228 -6.36 -3.71 11.63
CA TYR A 228 -5.37 -4.31 10.75
C TYR A 228 -5.57 -3.84 9.32
N SER A 229 -4.47 -3.76 8.58
CA SER A 229 -4.52 -3.74 7.12
C SER A 229 -5.01 -5.09 6.58
N ALA A 230 -5.25 -5.13 5.27
CA ALA A 230 -5.27 -6.40 4.55
C ALA A 230 -3.94 -7.16 4.75
N GLU A 231 -4.02 -8.49 4.75
CA GLU A 231 -2.85 -9.37 4.81
C GLU A 231 -2.10 -9.34 3.48
N LYS A 232 -0.78 -9.22 3.55
CA LYS A 232 0.10 -9.40 2.40
C LYS A 232 1.07 -10.53 2.64
N THR A 233 1.66 -11.01 1.54
CA THR A 233 2.70 -12.02 1.57
C THR A 233 3.98 -11.49 0.95
N PHE A 234 5.11 -11.95 1.46
CA PHE A 234 6.42 -11.78 0.83
C PHE A 234 7.27 -13.04 1.09
N LYS A 235 8.34 -13.20 0.33
CA LYS A 235 9.31 -14.28 0.53
C LYS A 235 10.68 -13.68 0.76
N THR A 236 11.38 -14.09 1.81
CA THR A 236 12.76 -13.66 2.07
C THR A 236 13.69 -14.14 0.95
N ALA A 237 14.79 -13.42 0.76
CA ALA A 237 15.84 -13.82 -0.17
C ALA A 237 16.55 -15.10 0.32
N GLY A 238 17.47 -15.64 -0.48
CA GLY A 238 18.24 -16.85 -0.15
C GLY A 238 17.94 -18.07 -1.03
N ALA A 239 17.12 -17.90 -2.07
CA ALA A 239 17.00 -18.92 -3.11
C ALA A 239 18.31 -19.05 -3.91
N ILE A 240 18.55 -20.25 -4.45
CA ILE A 240 19.61 -20.46 -5.44
C ILE A 240 19.08 -20.00 -6.80
N GLY A 241 19.76 -19.04 -7.41
CA GLY A 241 19.42 -18.51 -8.72
C GLY A 241 19.91 -19.40 -9.87
N ALA A 242 19.63 -18.96 -11.11
CA ALA A 242 19.93 -19.74 -12.31
C ALA A 242 21.44 -19.95 -12.55
N SER A 243 22.30 -19.11 -11.97
CA SER A 243 23.74 -19.29 -12.03
C SER A 243 24.27 -20.36 -11.07
N GLY A 244 23.43 -20.86 -10.15
CA GLY A 244 23.86 -21.58 -8.96
C GLY A 244 24.31 -20.66 -7.81
N GLY A 245 24.25 -19.35 -8.03
CA GLY A 245 24.53 -18.30 -7.06
C GLY A 245 23.37 -18.01 -6.11
N TYR A 246 23.59 -17.13 -5.13
CA TYR A 246 22.57 -16.78 -4.14
C TYR A 246 21.82 -15.53 -4.59
N VAL A 247 20.48 -15.63 -4.69
CA VAL A 247 19.61 -14.46 -4.74
C VAL A 247 19.60 -13.84 -3.35
N PHE A 248 20.32 -12.73 -3.19
CA PHE A 248 20.58 -12.15 -1.87
C PHE A 248 19.73 -10.91 -1.58
N TYR A 249 19.03 -10.37 -2.57
CA TYR A 249 18.22 -9.17 -2.37
C TYR A 249 16.99 -9.19 -3.26
N ASP A 250 15.85 -8.81 -2.69
CA ASP A 250 14.62 -8.48 -3.41
C ASP A 250 14.22 -7.04 -3.05
N LYS A 251 14.17 -6.16 -4.06
CA LYS A 251 13.76 -4.75 -3.95
C LYS A 251 12.32 -4.61 -3.45
N GLY A 252 11.51 -5.65 -3.65
CA GLY A 252 10.08 -5.73 -3.37
C GLY A 252 9.27 -5.64 -4.66
N GLU A 253 9.61 -4.71 -5.54
CA GLU A 253 8.91 -4.40 -6.80
C GLU A 253 9.86 -4.37 -7.98
N THR A 254 9.30 -4.64 -9.15
CA THR A 254 9.99 -4.47 -10.42
C THR A 254 9.91 -3.01 -10.85
N THR A 255 11.00 -2.27 -10.68
CA THR A 255 11.16 -0.89 -11.14
C THR A 255 12.55 -0.74 -11.75
N ASP A 256 12.68 0.11 -12.77
CA ASP A 256 13.94 0.26 -13.55
C ASP A 256 14.41 -1.04 -14.23
N GLY A 257 13.47 -1.95 -14.52
CA GLY A 257 13.72 -3.20 -15.25
C GLY A 257 14.31 -4.35 -14.42
N TRP A 258 14.37 -4.24 -13.09
CA TRP A 258 14.87 -5.31 -12.22
C TRP A 258 14.14 -5.32 -10.87
N ARG A 259 14.25 -6.43 -10.15
CA ARG A 259 13.75 -6.60 -8.79
C ARG A 259 14.74 -7.33 -7.89
N TYR A 260 15.46 -8.30 -8.42
CA TYR A 260 16.34 -9.19 -7.66
C TYR A 260 17.81 -8.91 -7.93
N LEU A 261 18.66 -9.19 -6.94
CA LEU A 261 20.10 -9.32 -7.12
C LEU A 261 20.56 -10.74 -6.79
N GLU A 262 21.43 -11.28 -7.64
CA GLU A 262 22.08 -12.57 -7.48
C GLU A 262 23.60 -12.40 -7.50
N ALA A 263 24.28 -12.96 -6.50
CA ALA A 263 25.74 -13.01 -6.47
C ALA A 263 26.22 -14.32 -7.12
N ALA A 264 27.31 -14.25 -7.88
CA ALA A 264 27.91 -15.42 -8.52
C ALA A 264 28.26 -16.51 -7.49
N PRO A 265 28.21 -17.81 -7.87
CA PRO A 265 28.45 -18.91 -6.95
C PRO A 265 29.85 -18.88 -6.30
N ALA A 266 30.86 -18.33 -7.00
CA ALA A 266 32.23 -18.19 -6.52
C ALA A 266 32.77 -16.74 -6.66
N ASN A 267 33.83 -16.41 -5.91
CA ASN A 267 34.60 -15.20 -6.18
C ASN A 267 35.24 -15.36 -7.57
N LEU A 268 35.51 -14.25 -8.26
CA LEU A 268 36.31 -14.31 -9.47
C LEU A 268 37.69 -14.88 -9.17
N ILE A 269 38.14 -15.79 -10.03
CA ILE A 269 39.52 -16.29 -10.06
C ILE A 269 40.14 -15.82 -11.37
N TYR A 270 41.22 -15.07 -11.28
CA TYR A 270 42.00 -14.60 -12.42
C TYR A 270 43.46 -15.02 -12.25
N ASN A 271 44.04 -15.65 -13.29
CA ASN A 271 45.41 -16.19 -13.26
C ASN A 271 45.73 -17.03 -12.00
N GLY A 272 44.77 -17.86 -11.55
CA GLY A 272 44.93 -18.73 -10.38
C GLY A 272 44.81 -18.02 -9.02
N SER A 273 44.47 -16.73 -9.00
CA SER A 273 44.29 -15.93 -7.79
C SER A 273 42.86 -15.41 -7.66
N ASP A 274 42.34 -15.34 -6.44
CA ASP A 274 41.09 -14.64 -6.12
C ASP A 274 41.33 -13.15 -5.81
N LYS A 275 42.57 -12.67 -5.97
CA LYS A 275 42.97 -11.28 -5.81
C LYS A 275 42.98 -10.61 -7.16
N VAL A 276 42.15 -9.58 -7.26
CA VAL A 276 41.89 -8.86 -8.50
C VAL A 276 42.16 -7.39 -8.25
N GLU A 277 42.87 -6.74 -9.16
CA GLU A 277 43.10 -5.30 -9.10
C GLU A 277 41.81 -4.56 -9.47
N TRP A 278 41.57 -3.41 -8.83
CA TRP A 278 40.40 -2.60 -9.21
C TRP A 278 40.55 -2.08 -10.66
N GLY A 279 41.77 -1.65 -11.01
CA GLY A 279 42.17 -1.15 -12.34
C GLY A 279 42.51 0.35 -12.34
N CYS A 280 43.42 0.76 -13.21
CA CYS A 280 43.81 2.14 -13.46
C CYS A 280 44.06 2.95 -12.17
N PRO A 281 45.09 2.59 -11.38
CA PRO A 281 45.23 3.03 -10.00
C PRO A 281 45.50 4.53 -9.82
N PHE A 282 45.84 5.24 -10.89
CA PHE A 282 46.10 6.68 -10.88
C PHE A 282 45.05 7.49 -11.65
N ASP A 283 44.14 6.82 -12.37
CA ASP A 283 43.07 7.49 -13.09
C ASP A 283 41.90 7.76 -12.15
N VAL A 284 41.10 8.78 -12.46
CA VAL A 284 39.84 9.09 -11.77
C VAL A 284 38.70 8.75 -12.72
N ILE A 285 37.97 7.69 -12.43
CA ILE A 285 36.77 7.23 -13.14
C ILE A 285 35.58 8.00 -12.59
N ASN A 286 35.55 9.31 -12.87
CA ASN A 286 34.51 10.21 -12.38
C ASN A 286 33.08 9.67 -12.66
N GLN A 287 32.14 9.98 -11.75
CA GLN A 287 30.70 9.71 -11.84
C GLN A 287 30.21 8.27 -11.54
N THR A 288 31.04 7.38 -11.00
CA THR A 288 30.47 6.16 -10.37
C THR A 288 29.58 6.55 -9.18
N GLN A 289 28.54 5.77 -8.91
CA GLN A 289 27.60 6.03 -7.82
C GLN A 289 27.68 4.94 -6.73
N SER A 290 27.33 5.27 -5.50
CA SER A 290 27.22 4.29 -4.39
C SER A 290 25.87 3.58 -4.35
N VAL A 291 24.84 4.19 -4.94
CA VAL A 291 23.43 3.83 -4.73
C VAL A 291 23.07 2.44 -5.25
N MET A 292 22.07 1.82 -4.61
CA MET A 292 21.48 0.54 -5.04
C MET A 292 21.05 0.58 -6.53
N GLY A 293 21.44 -0.42 -7.31
CA GLY A 293 21.11 -0.53 -8.73
C GLY A 293 22.11 0.15 -9.69
N SER A 294 23.14 0.82 -9.17
CA SER A 294 24.13 1.54 -10.00
C SER A 294 25.31 0.69 -10.48
N GLY A 295 25.48 -0.54 -9.96
CA GLY A 295 26.59 -1.44 -10.34
C GLY A 295 26.76 -1.65 -11.84
N PRO A 296 25.70 -1.91 -12.63
CA PRO A 296 25.82 -2.04 -14.08
C PRO A 296 26.36 -0.77 -14.76
N SER A 297 25.78 0.39 -14.43
CA SER A 297 26.23 1.67 -15.01
C SER A 297 27.64 2.06 -14.59
N ASN A 298 28.04 1.73 -13.35
CA ASN A 298 29.41 1.93 -12.90
C ASN A 298 30.38 1.01 -13.64
N THR A 299 30.01 -0.26 -13.83
CA THR A 299 30.85 -1.25 -14.52
C THR A 299 31.12 -0.82 -15.96
N VAL A 300 30.07 -0.47 -16.72
CA VAL A 300 30.21 0.06 -18.08
C VAL A 300 31.12 1.29 -18.11
N ARG A 301 30.96 2.19 -17.13
CA ARG A 301 31.75 3.41 -17.02
C ARG A 301 33.23 3.11 -16.78
N ILE A 302 33.56 2.22 -15.84
CA ILE A 302 34.93 1.79 -15.56
C ILE A 302 35.53 1.11 -16.80
N VAL A 303 34.81 0.18 -17.43
CA VAL A 303 35.23 -0.52 -18.64
C VAL A 303 35.54 0.45 -19.79
N SER A 304 34.81 1.55 -19.89
CA SER A 304 35.00 2.57 -20.94
C SER A 304 36.17 3.54 -20.69
N GLN A 305 36.53 3.79 -19.43
CA GLN A 305 37.53 4.81 -19.07
C GLN A 305 38.86 4.23 -18.60
N CYS A 306 38.85 3.00 -18.08
CA CYS A 306 40.04 2.34 -17.60
C CYS A 306 40.63 1.42 -18.68
N SER A 307 41.85 1.71 -19.15
CA SER A 307 42.54 0.93 -20.17
C SER A 307 43.01 -0.45 -19.72
N ASP A 308 43.02 -0.74 -18.41
CA ASP A 308 43.48 -2.02 -17.91
C ASP A 308 42.58 -3.16 -18.41
N ALA A 309 43.22 -4.11 -19.09
CA ALA A 309 42.57 -5.28 -19.67
C ALA A 309 42.00 -6.25 -18.61
N ASN A 310 42.43 -6.11 -17.35
CA ASN A 310 42.08 -7.04 -16.27
C ASN A 310 41.52 -6.33 -15.03
N SER A 311 40.93 -5.14 -15.22
CA SER A 311 40.25 -4.44 -14.14
C SER A 311 39.09 -5.28 -13.58
N ALA A 312 38.80 -5.13 -12.28
CA ALA A 312 37.70 -5.83 -11.61
C ALA A 312 36.37 -5.71 -12.36
N ALA A 313 36.05 -4.51 -12.86
CA ALA A 313 34.85 -4.25 -13.62
C ALA A 313 34.82 -5.03 -14.94
N ARG A 314 35.93 -5.05 -15.70
CA ARG A 314 36.01 -5.76 -16.98
C ARG A 314 35.96 -7.28 -16.81
N LEU A 315 36.54 -7.80 -15.73
CA LEU A 315 36.44 -9.21 -15.40
C LEU A 315 35.01 -9.61 -15.01
N CYS A 316 34.26 -8.74 -14.33
CA CYS A 316 32.82 -8.96 -14.10
C CYS A 316 32.02 -8.87 -15.40
N ASP A 317 32.25 -7.86 -16.24
CA ASP A 317 31.53 -7.64 -17.51
C ASP A 317 31.71 -8.81 -18.50
N ASN A 318 32.90 -9.42 -18.50
CA ASN A 318 33.20 -10.62 -19.29
C ASN A 318 32.80 -11.94 -18.62
N TYR A 319 32.34 -11.91 -17.36
CA TYR A 319 32.01 -13.12 -16.63
C TYR A 319 30.77 -13.77 -17.25
N ALA A 320 30.84 -15.07 -17.50
CA ALA A 320 29.74 -15.83 -18.05
C ALA A 320 29.64 -17.20 -17.38
N ILE A 321 28.42 -17.56 -16.96
CA ILE A 321 28.13 -18.87 -16.35
C ILE A 321 26.71 -19.28 -16.66
N ASN A 322 26.50 -20.55 -17.02
CA ASN A 322 25.18 -21.10 -17.37
C ASN A 322 24.41 -20.27 -18.42
N GLY A 323 25.11 -19.63 -19.35
CA GLY A 323 24.52 -18.77 -20.39
C GLY A 323 24.14 -17.35 -19.93
N LEU A 324 24.42 -16.99 -18.68
CA LEU A 324 24.20 -15.65 -18.13
C LEU A 324 25.45 -14.79 -18.31
N THR A 325 25.29 -13.62 -18.91
CA THR A 325 26.39 -12.68 -19.29
C THR A 325 26.14 -11.25 -18.80
N ASP A 326 25.17 -11.06 -17.92
CA ASP A 326 24.67 -9.77 -17.41
C ASP A 326 25.31 -9.40 -16.05
N TRP A 327 26.58 -9.76 -15.88
CA TRP A 327 27.31 -9.62 -14.62
C TRP A 327 28.05 -8.29 -14.54
N PHE A 328 28.13 -7.75 -13.33
CA PHE A 328 28.74 -6.46 -13.07
C PHE A 328 29.47 -6.44 -11.72
N LEU A 329 30.35 -5.46 -11.55
CA LEU A 329 30.98 -5.14 -10.27
C LEU A 329 29.98 -4.34 -9.42
N PRO A 330 29.51 -4.85 -8.27
CA PRO A 330 28.45 -4.22 -7.49
C PRO A 330 28.87 -2.85 -6.95
N SER A 331 27.93 -1.92 -6.83
CA SER A 331 28.12 -0.66 -6.10
C SER A 331 28.31 -0.91 -4.59
N GLU A 332 28.69 0.12 -3.86
CA GLU A 332 28.77 0.09 -2.39
C GLU A 332 27.50 -0.45 -1.73
N ASP A 333 26.31 0.06 -2.11
CA ASP A 333 25.04 -0.38 -1.52
C ASP A 333 24.68 -1.84 -1.88
N GLU A 334 24.97 -2.27 -3.11
CA GLU A 334 24.71 -3.64 -3.57
C GLU A 334 25.63 -4.63 -2.86
N LEU A 335 26.90 -4.26 -2.67
CA LEU A 335 27.87 -5.08 -1.96
C LEU A 335 27.56 -5.15 -0.46
N MET A 336 27.09 -4.04 0.14
CA MET A 336 26.59 -4.02 1.51
C MET A 336 25.33 -4.90 1.67
N ALA A 337 24.42 -4.89 0.69
CA ALA A 337 23.27 -5.79 0.69
C ALA A 337 23.69 -7.27 0.63
N PHE A 338 24.72 -7.59 -0.15
CA PHE A 338 25.29 -8.95 -0.17
C PHE A 338 25.82 -9.34 1.22
N TYR A 339 26.57 -8.46 1.90
CA TYR A 339 27.01 -8.71 3.28
C TYR A 339 25.83 -8.96 4.23
N LYS A 340 24.84 -8.05 4.24
CA LYS A 340 23.65 -8.16 5.11
C LYS A 340 22.96 -9.52 4.95
N SER A 341 22.83 -9.99 3.71
CA SER A 341 22.22 -11.28 3.42
C SER A 341 23.10 -12.49 3.69
N SER A 342 24.41 -12.34 3.69
CA SER A 342 25.33 -13.42 4.08
C SER A 342 25.41 -13.61 5.59
N LYS A 343 25.20 -12.55 6.37
CA LYS A 343 25.41 -12.54 7.82
C LYS A 343 24.57 -13.63 8.51
N ASN A 344 25.25 -14.54 9.21
CA ASN A 344 24.66 -15.70 9.89
C ASN A 344 23.94 -16.73 8.97
N VAL A 345 24.07 -16.61 7.65
CA VAL A 345 23.51 -17.56 6.68
C VAL A 345 24.61 -18.35 5.99
N TYR A 346 25.62 -17.67 5.46
CA TYR A 346 26.78 -18.31 4.84
C TYR A 346 28.00 -17.40 4.95
N ASN A 347 29.18 -18.01 5.04
CA ASN A 347 30.41 -17.25 5.20
C ASN A 347 30.96 -16.75 3.86
N ILE A 348 31.10 -15.43 3.71
CA ILE A 348 31.76 -14.80 2.55
C ILE A 348 33.21 -14.37 2.86
N ALA A 349 33.62 -14.30 4.13
CA ALA A 349 34.91 -13.73 4.52
C ALA A 349 35.42 -14.30 5.84
N SER A 350 36.73 -14.41 6.00
CA SER A 350 37.34 -14.73 7.29
C SER A 350 37.95 -13.47 7.92
N ASN A 351 38.36 -13.58 9.19
CA ASN A 351 39.14 -12.53 9.85
C ASN A 351 40.57 -12.41 9.30
N ASN A 352 40.97 -13.26 8.34
CA ASN A 352 42.25 -13.17 7.65
C ASN A 352 42.23 -12.00 6.66
N VAL A 353 43.28 -11.16 6.70
CA VAL A 353 43.42 -10.00 5.81
C VAL A 353 43.34 -10.37 4.32
N SER A 354 43.85 -11.53 3.94
CA SER A 354 43.78 -12.04 2.57
C SER A 354 42.39 -12.51 2.16
N GLN A 355 41.42 -12.59 3.07
CA GLN A 355 40.10 -13.14 2.81
C GLN A 355 38.98 -12.28 3.42
N LYS A 356 39.23 -10.99 3.67
CA LYS A 356 38.22 -10.10 4.25
C LYS A 356 37.64 -9.08 3.28
N TYR A 357 38.38 -8.68 2.24
CA TYR A 357 38.01 -7.51 1.44
C TYR A 357 37.36 -7.84 0.11
N TYR A 358 36.41 -6.98 -0.29
CA TYR A 358 35.69 -7.02 -1.55
C TYR A 358 35.64 -5.65 -2.23
N TRP A 359 35.97 -5.59 -3.52
CA TRP A 359 35.82 -4.38 -4.31
C TRP A 359 34.36 -4.08 -4.60
N SER A 360 33.99 -2.81 -4.48
CA SER A 360 32.81 -2.26 -5.15
C SER A 360 33.22 -1.50 -6.42
N SER A 361 32.25 -1.14 -7.26
CA SER A 361 32.42 -0.25 -8.41
C SER A 361 32.32 1.24 -8.06
N THR A 362 32.30 1.59 -6.77
CA THR A 362 32.12 2.96 -6.29
C THR A 362 33.46 3.62 -5.99
N GLU A 363 33.84 4.58 -6.83
CA GLU A 363 34.98 5.48 -6.62
C GLU A 363 34.62 6.65 -5.71
N ILE A 364 35.58 7.10 -4.90
CA ILE A 364 35.48 8.35 -4.15
C ILE A 364 35.63 9.52 -5.14
N PRO A 365 34.66 10.44 -5.23
CA PRO A 365 34.71 11.54 -6.19
C PRO A 365 36.02 12.34 -6.12
N GLY A 366 36.69 12.51 -7.26
CA GLY A 366 37.92 13.30 -7.37
C GLY A 366 39.17 12.66 -6.74
N SER A 367 39.13 11.35 -6.46
CA SER A 367 40.18 10.62 -5.74
C SER A 367 40.51 9.31 -6.45
N ASN A 368 41.72 8.79 -6.24
CA ASN A 368 42.12 7.46 -6.69
C ASN A 368 41.71 6.34 -5.70
N GLN A 369 40.81 6.66 -4.77
CA GLN A 369 40.28 5.71 -3.79
C GLN A 369 38.92 5.17 -4.22
N VAL A 370 38.64 3.95 -3.80
CA VAL A 370 37.40 3.25 -4.07
C VAL A 370 36.88 2.61 -2.78
N LYS A 371 35.58 2.33 -2.77
CA LYS A 371 34.89 1.72 -1.64
C LYS A 371 35.13 0.21 -1.62
N ILE A 372 35.56 -0.29 -0.47
CA ILE A 372 35.76 -1.70 -0.18
C ILE A 372 34.82 -2.12 0.95
N LEU A 373 34.20 -3.29 0.80
CA LEU A 373 33.55 -3.98 1.91
C LEU A 373 34.56 -4.87 2.65
N GLU A 374 34.63 -4.72 3.97
CA GLU A 374 35.18 -5.74 4.87
C GLU A 374 34.12 -6.78 5.20
N GLY A 375 34.08 -7.88 4.46
CA GLY A 375 33.01 -8.87 4.50
C GLY A 375 32.90 -9.69 5.80
N TYR A 376 33.89 -9.59 6.71
CA TYR A 376 33.83 -10.27 8.02
C TYR A 376 32.98 -9.48 9.02
N ASN A 377 33.19 -8.16 9.09
CA ASN A 377 32.51 -7.28 10.06
C ASN A 377 31.38 -6.45 9.42
N GLY A 378 31.41 -6.25 8.10
CA GLY A 378 30.43 -5.43 7.38
C GLY A 378 30.74 -3.95 7.34
N SER A 379 32.01 -3.57 7.44
CA SER A 379 32.43 -2.17 7.39
C SER A 379 32.77 -1.75 5.97
N MET A 380 32.38 -0.53 5.58
CA MET A 380 32.83 0.09 4.34
C MET A 380 34.06 0.96 4.61
N TRP A 381 35.08 0.79 3.76
CA TRP A 381 36.34 1.53 3.84
C TRP A 381 36.67 2.18 2.51
N SER A 382 37.49 3.21 2.54
CA SER A 382 38.09 3.81 1.34
C SER A 382 39.54 3.38 1.25
N TYR A 383 39.93 2.78 0.12
CA TYR A 383 41.30 2.34 -0.14
C TYR A 383 41.73 2.79 -1.52
N THR A 384 43.03 2.96 -1.72
CA THR A 384 43.60 3.21 -3.04
C THR A 384 43.37 1.98 -3.93
N LYS A 385 43.16 2.24 -5.22
CA LYS A 385 42.86 1.21 -6.23
C LYS A 385 43.94 0.13 -6.40
N ASP A 386 45.17 0.42 -6.00
CA ASP A 386 46.32 -0.48 -6.04
C ASP A 386 46.38 -1.44 -4.84
N TYR A 387 45.38 -1.48 -3.96
CA TYR A 387 45.42 -2.38 -2.81
C TYR A 387 45.32 -3.86 -3.23
N TYR A 388 46.43 -4.59 -3.11
CA TYR A 388 46.70 -5.89 -3.75
C TYR A 388 45.99 -7.13 -3.14
N SER A 389 45.08 -6.94 -2.16
CA SER A 389 44.52 -8.05 -1.35
C SER A 389 43.00 -8.06 -1.31
N VAL A 390 42.35 -7.81 -2.44
CA VAL A 390 40.90 -7.65 -2.52
C VAL A 390 40.28 -8.60 -3.53
N ARG A 391 39.13 -9.17 -3.15
CA ARG A 391 38.38 -10.14 -3.94
C ARG A 391 37.25 -9.45 -4.69
N VAL A 392 36.74 -10.11 -5.70
CA VAL A 392 35.56 -9.64 -6.45
C VAL A 392 34.50 -10.72 -6.44
N ARG A 393 33.26 -10.32 -6.16
CA ARG A 393 32.07 -11.16 -6.29
C ARG A 393 31.15 -10.53 -7.35
N PRO A 394 31.09 -11.09 -8.57
CA PRO A 394 30.18 -10.59 -9.59
C PRO A 394 28.73 -10.68 -9.11
N VAL A 395 27.96 -9.66 -9.47
CA VAL A 395 26.52 -9.59 -9.19
C VAL A 395 25.78 -9.42 -10.51
N ARG A 396 24.57 -9.97 -10.61
CA ARG A 396 23.62 -9.72 -11.69
C ARG A 396 22.28 -9.28 -11.11
N ARG A 397 21.43 -8.69 -11.96
CA ARG A 397 20.09 -8.23 -11.59
C ARG A 397 19.05 -8.72 -12.60
N PHE A 398 17.85 -9.05 -12.13
CA PHE A 398 16.74 -9.52 -12.99
C PHE A 398 15.38 -9.22 -12.40
#